data_AF-A0A3P7N8X9-F1
#
_entry.id   AF-A0A3P7N8X9-F1
#
_cell.length_a   1.000
_cell.length_b   1.000
_cell.length_c   1.000
_cell.angle_alpha   90.00
_cell.angle_beta   90.00
_cell.angle_gamma   90.00
#
_symmetry.space_group_name_H-M   'P 1'
#
loop_
_entity.id
_entity.type
_entity.pdbx_description
1 polymer ?
#
loop_
_entity_poly.entity_id
_entity_poly.type
_entity_poly.pdbx_seq_one_letter_code
_entity_poly.pdbx_strand_id
1 'polypeptide(L)' 'MQMQGSCSSCPSSIVTLKHGVQNMLQFYIPEVVSVQQIETETEKAAAREFEKTEAALKQKPTDGSGPTTS' A
#
# COMPACT_ATOMS: atom_id res chain seq x y z
N MET A 1 0.74 4.14 -16.05
CA MET A 1 -0.20 4.78 -15.12
C MET A 1 0.43 4.70 -13.74
N GLN A 2 0.58 5.82 -13.02
CA GLN A 2 1.17 5.83 -11.67
C GLN A 2 0.05 5.90 -10.64
N MET A 3 0.13 5.08 -9.59
CA MET A 3 -0.85 5.04 -8.52
C MET A 3 -0.53 6.15 -7.51
N GLN A 4 -1.19 7.29 -7.66
CA GLN A 4 -1.09 8.44 -6.74
C GLN A 4 -2.28 8.40 -5.78
N GLY A 5 -2.05 8.14 -4.49
CA GLY A 5 -3.08 8.19 -3.45
C GLY A 5 -2.55 7.86 -2.06
N SER A 6 -3.27 8.24 -1.01
CA SER A 6 -2.90 7.99 0.40
C SER A 6 -2.72 6.50 0.76
N CYS A 7 -3.22 5.60 -0.09
CA CYS A 7 -3.03 4.16 0.02
C CYS A 7 -1.65 3.68 -0.44
N SER A 8 -0.82 4.54 -1.04
CA SER A 8 0.53 4.21 -1.53
C SER A 8 1.59 4.14 -0.41
N SER A 9 1.28 4.63 0.79
CA SER A 9 2.22 4.68 1.92
C SER A 9 1.99 3.61 2.98
N CYS A 10 0.98 2.75 2.81
CA CYS A 10 0.69 1.66 3.74
C CYS A 10 0.72 0.32 3.01
N PRO A 11 1.55 -0.65 3.43
CA PRO A 11 1.73 -1.92 2.71
C PRO A 11 0.42 -2.70 2.58
N SER A 12 -0.48 -2.63 3.57
CA SER A 12 -1.80 -3.27 3.50
C SER A 12 -2.74 -2.60 2.49
N SER A 13 -2.65 -1.27 2.36
CA SER A 13 -3.44 -0.49 1.40
C SER A 13 -2.92 -0.62 -0.03
N ILE A 14 -1.60 -0.73 -0.22
CA ILE A 14 -0.97 -0.97 -1.54
C ILE A 14 -1.48 -2.28 -2.14
N VAL A 15 -1.45 -3.37 -1.36
CA VAL A 15 -1.91 -4.68 -1.81
C VAL A 15 -3.39 -4.61 -2.20
N THR A 16 -4.24 -4.04 -1.35
CA THR A 16 -5.68 -3.93 -1.61
C THR A 16 -5.95 -3.11 -2.88
N LEU A 17 -5.26 -1.98 -3.04
CA LEU A 17 -5.45 -1.10 -4.17
C LEU A 17 -4.96 -1.73 -5.48
N LYS A 18 -3.82 -2.44 -5.46
CA LYS A 18 -3.29 -3.17 -6.62
C LYS A 18 -4.31 -4.19 -7.15
N HIS A 19 -4.91 -4.97 -6.26
CA HIS A 19 -5.93 -5.95 -6.62
C HIS A 19 -7.19 -5.28 -7.18
N GLY A 20 -7.65 -4.18 -6.56
CA GLY A 20 -8.81 -3.44 -7.04
C GLY A 20 -8.61 -2.88 -8.45
N VAL A 21 -7.46 -2.26 -8.72
CA VAL A 21 -7.11 -1.72 -10.04
C VAL A 21 -6.97 -2.84 -11.08
N GLN A 22 -6.34 -3.96 -10.72
CA GLN A 22 -6.20 -5.10 -11.62
C GLN A 22 -7.57 -5.70 -11.99
N ASN A 23 -8.49 -5.86 -11.02
CA ASN A 23 -9.85 -6.34 -11.30
C ASN A 23 -10.64 -5.37 -12.18
N MET A 24 -10.53 -4.07 -11.92
CA MET A 24 -11.15 -3.04 -12.75
C MET A 24 -10.64 -3.10 -14.20
N LEU A 25 -9.33 -3.13 -14.40
CA LEU A 25 -8.75 -3.14 -15.74
C LEU A 25 -9.06 -4.43 -16.50
N GLN A 26 -9.05 -5.60 -15.85
CA GLN A 26 -9.46 -6.87 -16.47
C GLN A 26 -10.92 -6.86 -16.93
N PHE A 27 -11.81 -6.19 -16.17
CA PHE A 27 -13.22 -6.10 -16.54
C PHE A 27 -13.43 -5.28 -17.82
N TYR A 28 -12.71 -4.17 -17.98
CA TYR A 28 -12.82 -3.31 -19.17
C TYR A 28 -11.95 -3.78 -20.33
N ILE A 29 -10.82 -4.43 -20.05
CA ILE A 29 -9.82 -4.87 -21.03
C ILE A 29 -9.36 -6.28 -20.62
N PRO A 30 -9.98 -7.34 -21.18
CA PRO A 30 -9.73 -8.73 -20.76
C PRO A 30 -8.30 -9.23 -21.06
N GLU A 31 -7.54 -8.50 -21.87
CA GLU A 31 -6.14 -8.82 -22.22
C GLU A 31 -5.14 -8.45 -21.12
N VAL A 32 -5.56 -7.70 -20.10
CA VAL A 32 -4.69 -7.27 -19.00
C VAL A 32 -4.42 -8.44 -18.05
N VAL A 33 -3.16 -8.91 -18.03
CA VAL A 33 -2.75 -10.04 -17.16
C VAL A 33 -2.33 -9.57 -15.76
N SER A 34 -1.64 -8.43 -15.66
CA SER A 34 -1.17 -7.92 -14.36
C SER A 34 -0.90 -6.41 -14.40
N VAL A 35 -0.89 -5.80 -13.21
CA VAL A 35 -0.54 -4.38 -13.00
C VAL A 35 0.70 -4.30 -12.12
N GLN A 36 1.65 -3.46 -12.50
CA GLN A 36 2.85 -3.17 -11.71
C GLN A 36 2.88 -1.70 -11.32
N GLN A 37 3.20 -1.44 -10.06
CA GLN A 37 3.47 -0.09 -9.58
C GLN A 37 4.90 0.29 -9.98
N ILE A 38 5.05 1.46 -10.59
CA ILE A 38 6.37 2.00 -10.93
C ILE A 38 6.80 2.87 -9.76
N GLU A 39 7.84 2.43 -9.05
CA GLU A 39 8.45 3.19 -7.96
C GLU A 39 9.59 4.03 -8.48
N THR A 40 9.53 5.33 -8.21
CA THR A 40 10.63 6.27 -8.46
C THR A 40 11.69 6.15 -7.37
N GLU A 41 12.91 6.60 -7.68
CA GLU A 41 14.02 6.60 -6.71
C GLU A 41 13.70 7.40 -5.44
N THR A 42 12.91 8.47 -5.59
CA THR A 42 12.38 9.27 -4.47
C THR A 42 11.38 8.50 -3.60
N GLU A 43 10.52 7.67 -4.20
CA GLU A 43 9.55 6.86 -3.46
C GLU A 43 10.22 5.70 -2.72
N LYS A 44 11.25 5.08 -3.30
CA LYS A 44 12.04 4.04 -2.62
C LYS A 44 12.79 4.60 -1.41
N ALA A 45 13.35 5.80 -1.54
CA ALA A 45 14.01 6.48 -0.43
C ALA A 45 13.01 6.76 0.71
N ALA A 46 11.82 7.26 0.37
CA ALA A 46 10.75 7.51 1.34
C ALA A 46 10.26 6.21 2.02
N ALA A 47 10.06 5.13 1.26
CA ALA A 47 9.62 3.84 1.79
C ALA A 47 10.62 3.25 2.79
N ARG A 48 11.93 3.32 2.50
CA ARG A 48 12.99 2.86 3.40
C ARG A 48 13.06 3.67 4.70
N GLU A 49 12.87 4.98 4.61
CA GLU A 49 12.90 5.84 5.79
C GLU A 49 11.66 5.63 6.67
N PHE A 50 10.51 5.43 6.03
CA PHE A 50 9.27 5.10 6.73
C PHE A 50 9.35 3.74 7.43
N GLU A 51 9.90 2.72 6.77
CA GLU A 51 10.11 1.39 7.38
C GLU A 51 11.03 1.46 8.61
N LYS A 52 12.13 2.21 8.54
CA LYS A 52 13.00 2.45 9.71
C LYS A 52 12.23 3.13 10.85
N THR A 53 11.40 4.11 10.51
CA THR A 53 10.60 4.86 11.48
C THR A 53 9.53 3.95 12.11
N GLU A 54 8.84 3.13 11.33
CA GLU A 54 7.86 2.15 11.80
C GLU A 54 8.49 1.07 12.69
N ALA A 55 9.67 0.57 12.32
CA ALA A 55 10.43 -0.40 13.10
C ALA A 55 10.85 0.17 14.47
N ALA A 56 11.23 1.46 14.51
CA ALA A 56 11.52 2.16 15.75
C ALA A 56 10.26 2.38 16.61
N LEU A 57 9.08 2.54 16.00
CA LEU A 57 7.80 2.77 16.69
C LEU A 57 7.14 1.48 17.21
N LYS A 58 7.49 0.29 16.69
CA LYS A 58 6.88 -1.01 17.07
C LYS A 58 7.21 -1.50 18.49
N GLN A 59 8.03 -0.78 19.24
CA GLN A 59 8.26 -1.02 20.67
C GLN A 59 7.26 -0.25 21.53
N LYS A 60 6.01 -0.73 21.61
CA LYS A 60 5.14 -0.47 22.77
C LYS A 60 4.30 -1.72 23.08
N PRO A 61 4.16 -2.06 24.38
CA PRO A 61 3.63 -3.32 24.85
C PRO A 61 2.13 -3.43 24.57
N THR A 62 1.65 -4.66 24.59
CA THR A 62 0.24 -5.05 24.62
C THR A 62 -0.55 -4.20 25.62
N ASP A 63 -1.53 -3.42 25.15
CA ASP A 63 -2.72 -3.15 25.95
C ASP A 63 -3.92 -2.88 25.04
N GLY A 64 -5.07 -3.40 25.45
CA GLY A 64 -6.23 -3.63 24.60
C GLY A 64 -6.90 -2.38 24.05
N SER A 65 -7.31 -2.46 22.79
CA SER A 65 -8.61 -2.00 22.25
C SER A 65 -8.48 -1.96 20.73
N GLY A 66 -9.15 -2.89 20.06
CA GLY A 66 -9.44 -2.70 18.63
C GLY A 66 -10.38 -1.50 18.49
N PRO A 67 -10.31 -0.74 17.38
CA PRO A 67 -11.35 0.22 17.09
C PRO A 67 -12.60 -0.56 16.70
N THR A 68 -13.56 -0.70 17.61
CA THR A 68 -14.96 -0.96 17.27
C THR A 68 -15.43 0.23 16.44
N THR A 69 -15.45 0.06 15.12
CA THR A 69 -16.17 0.94 14.22
C THR A 69 -17.67 0.70 14.47
N SER A 70 -18.31 1.67 15.13
CA SER A 70 -19.77 1.75 15.28
C SER A 70 -20.40 2.52 14.14
#